data_AF-A0AAE3CKH0-F1
#
_entry.id   AF-A0AAE3CKH0-F1
#
_cell.length_a   1.000
_cell.length_b   1.000
_cell.length_c   1.000
_cell.angle_alpha   90.00
_cell.angle_beta   90.00
_cell.angle_gamma   90.00
#
_symmetry.space_group_name_H-M   'P 1'
#
loop_
_entity.id
_entity.type
_entity.pdbx_description
1 polymer ?
#
loop_
_entity_poly.entity_id
_entity_poly.type
_entity_poly.pdbx_seq_one_letter_code
_entity_poly.pdbx_strand_id
1 'polypeptide(L)'
;MKTIPIADVSTLKNELNKYKKGKKLEIPRFNQLARMGYLGRLIMTPLDPEDPACKSYLVHIQEPQGLAAHFIELDEDLIDAILILDGEQAMAIAAIMQQGVQDRARWHEELNERDFYFSSFYRPKERAE
;
A
#
# COMPACT_ATOMS: atom_id res chain seq x y z
N MET A 1 30.03 2.75 0.53
CA MET A 1 29.36 3.77 -0.31
C MET A 1 30.15 3.93 -1.60
N LYS A 2 29.50 3.88 -2.77
CA LYS A 2 30.18 4.26 -4.02
C LYS A 2 30.28 5.79 -4.04
N THR A 3 31.49 6.31 -4.09
CA THR A 3 31.77 7.74 -4.27
C THR A 3 31.24 8.17 -5.64
N ILE A 4 30.23 9.03 -5.66
CA ILE A 4 29.77 9.66 -6.90
C ILE A 4 30.73 10.84 -7.13
N PRO A 5 31.57 10.82 -8.18
CA PRO A 5 32.40 11.97 -8.50
C PRO A 5 31.47 13.11 -8.96
N ILE A 6 31.22 14.08 -8.07
CA ILE A 6 30.35 15.24 -8.32
C ILE A 6 30.85 16.10 -9.49
N ALA A 7 32.11 15.90 -9.91
CA ALA A 7 32.73 16.57 -11.05
C ALA A 7 32.13 16.19 -12.41
N ASP A 8 31.47 15.03 -12.54
CA ASP A 8 30.86 14.60 -13.81
C ASP A 8 29.34 14.79 -13.81
N VAL A 9 28.92 15.90 -14.39
CA VAL A 9 27.51 16.29 -14.58
C VAL A 9 26.73 15.23 -15.37
N SER A 10 27.37 14.50 -16.29
CA SER A 10 26.69 13.48 -17.10
C SER A 10 26.31 12.26 -16.27
N THR A 11 27.23 11.79 -15.41
CA THR A 11 26.97 10.70 -14.47
C THR A 11 25.88 11.08 -13.46
N LEU A 12 25.91 12.30 -12.92
CA LEU A 12 24.86 12.84 -12.05
C LEU A 12 23.48 12.84 -12.71
N LYS A 13 23.37 13.33 -13.96
CA LYS A 13 22.12 13.32 -14.72
C LYS A 13 21.60 11.89 -14.93
N ASN A 14 22.49 10.95 -15.22
CA ASN A 14 22.11 9.55 -15.42
C ASN A 14 21.59 8.92 -14.13
N GLU A 15 22.22 9.16 -13.00
CA GLU A 15 21.73 8.67 -11.70
C GLU A 15 20.38 9.29 -11.34
N LEU A 16 20.22 10.61 -11.49
CA LEU A 16 18.92 11.27 -11.27
C LEU A 16 17.81 10.71 -12.16
N ASN A 17 18.11 10.45 -13.44
CA ASN A 17 17.15 9.85 -14.36
C ASN A 17 16.73 8.43 -13.97
N LYS A 18 17.59 7.65 -13.30
CA LYS A 18 17.20 6.34 -12.74
C LYS A 18 16.16 6.52 -11.64
N TYR A 19 16.38 7.46 -10.72
CA TYR A 19 15.44 7.75 -9.66
C TYR A 19 14.10 8.29 -10.19
N LYS A 20 14.12 9.18 -11.19
CA LYS A 20 12.89 9.70 -11.82
C LYS A 20 12.03 8.60 -12.47
N LYS A 21 12.63 7.52 -12.94
CA LYS A 21 11.92 6.35 -13.48
C LYS A 21 11.36 5.43 -12.37
N GLY A 22 11.96 5.46 -11.18
CA GLY A 22 11.65 4.55 -10.09
C GLY A 22 12.09 3.11 -10.37
N LYS A 23 11.80 2.24 -9.41
CA LYS A 23 12.17 0.82 -9.45
C LYS A 23 10.93 -0.06 -9.49
N LYS A 24 10.86 -0.96 -10.47
CA LYS A 24 9.92 -2.09 -10.47
C LYS A 24 10.32 -3.08 -9.40
N LEU A 25 9.36 -3.49 -8.58
CA LEU A 25 9.51 -4.55 -7.59
C LEU A 25 9.27 -5.92 -8.22
N GLU A 26 9.98 -6.91 -7.70
CA GLU A 26 9.69 -8.31 -7.94
C GLU A 26 8.34 -8.71 -7.34
N ILE A 27 7.72 -9.75 -7.92
CA ILE A 27 6.36 -10.19 -7.54
C ILE A 27 6.17 -10.37 -6.02
N PRO A 28 7.08 -11.02 -5.27
CA PRO A 28 6.90 -11.19 -3.83
C PRO A 28 6.84 -9.85 -3.08
N ARG A 29 7.74 -8.93 -3.41
CA ARG A 29 7.80 -7.60 -2.79
C ARG A 29 6.59 -6.75 -3.17
N PHE A 30 6.18 -6.80 -4.44
CA PHE A 30 4.97 -6.13 -4.87
C PHE A 30 3.75 -6.61 -4.08
N ASN A 31 3.62 -7.92 -3.85
CA ASN A 31 2.51 -8.47 -3.08
C ASN A 31 2.54 -8.08 -1.59
N GLN A 32 3.73 -8.03 -0.97
CA GLN A 32 3.86 -7.52 0.39
C GLN A 32 3.41 -6.05 0.47
N LEU A 33 3.88 -5.21 -0.45
CA LEU A 33 3.48 -3.81 -0.55
C LEU A 33 1.98 -3.67 -0.80
N ALA A 34 1.42 -4.47 -1.71
CA ALA A 34 -0.01 -4.49 -2.02
C ALA A 34 -0.88 -4.81 -0.81
N ARG A 35 -0.48 -5.76 0.05
CA ARG A 35 -1.21 -6.05 1.30
C ARG A 35 -1.19 -4.87 2.25
N MET A 36 -0.05 -4.20 2.40
CA MET A 36 0.05 -2.98 3.22
C MET A 36 -0.77 -1.84 2.65
N GLY A 37 -0.76 -1.66 1.33
CA GLY A 37 -1.58 -0.68 0.63
C GLY A 37 -3.06 -0.96 0.82
N TYR A 38 -3.47 -2.21 0.63
CA TYR A 38 -4.83 -2.64 0.87
C TYR A 38 -5.26 -2.27 2.29
N LEU A 39 -4.44 -2.51 3.31
CA LEU A 39 -4.73 -2.15 4.70
C LEU A 39 -4.66 -0.66 5.05
N GLY A 40 -4.31 0.22 4.09
CA GLY A 40 -4.14 1.65 4.35
C GLY A 40 -2.88 1.97 5.15
N ARG A 41 -1.84 1.13 5.05
CA ARG A 41 -0.54 1.28 5.73
C ARG A 41 0.57 1.72 4.78
N LEU A 42 0.20 2.38 3.69
CA LEU A 42 1.14 3.04 2.78
C LEU A 42 0.81 4.53 2.68
N ILE A 43 1.86 5.33 2.57
CA ILE A 43 1.76 6.73 2.16
C ILE A 43 2.46 6.86 0.81
N MET A 44 1.77 7.42 -0.17
CA MET A 44 2.29 7.60 -1.52
C MET A 44 2.26 9.07 -1.93
N THR A 45 3.38 9.57 -2.44
CA THR A 45 3.53 10.94 -2.95
C THR A 45 4.29 10.91 -4.27
N PRO A 46 3.91 11.71 -5.29
CA PRO A 46 4.75 11.88 -6.47
C PRO A 46 6.19 12.25 -6.09
N LEU A 47 7.18 11.63 -6.72
CA LEU A 47 8.59 11.91 -6.39
C LEU A 47 8.96 13.38 -6.69
N ASP A 48 8.47 13.90 -7.81
CA ASP A 48 8.70 15.27 -8.27
C ASP A 48 7.39 15.80 -8.86
N PRO A 49 6.56 16.49 -8.05
CA PRO A 49 5.25 16.98 -8.51
C PRO A 49 5.36 18.14 -9.49
N GLU A 50 6.52 18.81 -9.57
CA GLU A 50 6.76 19.93 -10.47
C GLU A 50 7.20 19.46 -11.87
N ASP A 51 7.66 18.21 -12.01
CA ASP A 51 8.06 17.61 -13.28
C ASP A 51 6.98 16.65 -13.82
N PRO A 52 6.19 17.05 -14.85
CA PRO A 52 5.17 16.19 -15.43
C PRO A 52 5.71 14.91 -16.07
N ALA A 53 7.00 14.86 -16.41
CA ALA A 53 7.65 13.68 -16.97
C ALA A 53 8.11 12.68 -15.88
N CYS A 54 8.21 13.12 -14.62
CA CYS A 54 8.48 12.23 -13.50
C CYS A 54 7.22 11.42 -13.19
N LYS A 55 7.28 10.11 -13.38
CA LYS A 55 6.16 9.19 -13.12
C LYS A 55 6.39 8.29 -11.92
N SER A 56 7.49 8.46 -11.20
CA SER A 56 7.79 7.67 -10.00
C SER A 56 7.15 8.27 -8.75
N TYR A 57 6.99 7.42 -7.75
CA TYR A 57 6.36 7.77 -6.48
C TYR A 57 7.27 7.39 -5.31
N LEU A 58 7.31 8.26 -4.32
CA LEU A 58 7.79 7.91 -2.99
C LEU A 58 6.70 7.12 -2.29
N VAL A 59 7.06 5.94 -1.78
CA VAL A 59 6.16 5.05 -1.04
C VAL A 59 6.78 4.78 0.33
N HIS A 60 6.16 5.31 1.37
CA HIS A 60 6.49 4.99 2.75
C HIS A 60 5.62 3.83 3.24
N ILE A 61 6.27 2.82 3.81
CA ILE A 61 5.63 1.60 4.32
C ILE A 61 5.54 1.70 5.82
N GLN A 62 4.33 1.79 6.35
CA GLN A 62 4.13 1.78 7.79
C GLN A 62 4.10 0.34 8.30
N GLU A 63 4.55 0.14 9.54
CA GLU A 63 4.42 -1.15 10.21
C GLU A 63 2.95 -1.62 10.28
N PRO A 64 2.68 -2.92 10.10
CA PRO A 64 1.38 -3.47 10.40
C PRO A 64 1.10 -3.36 11.91
N GLN A 65 -0.16 -3.12 12.27
CA GLN A 65 -0.57 -2.92 13.67
C GLN A 65 -1.77 -3.78 14.03
N GLY A 66 -1.92 -4.06 15.32
CA GLY A 66 -3.06 -4.82 15.85
C GLY A 66 -3.14 -6.22 15.25
N LEU A 67 -4.36 -6.64 14.90
CA LEU A 67 -4.61 -7.99 14.37
C LEU A 67 -3.80 -8.29 13.09
N ALA A 68 -3.62 -7.28 12.22
CA ALA A 68 -2.90 -7.46 10.96
C ALA A 68 -1.42 -7.85 11.16
N ALA A 69 -0.78 -7.35 12.23
CA ALA A 69 0.62 -7.66 12.55
C ALA A 69 0.85 -9.14 12.88
N HIS A 70 -0.20 -9.89 13.23
CA HIS A 70 -0.11 -11.32 13.51
C HIS A 70 -0.18 -12.20 12.25
N PHE A 71 -0.63 -11.65 11.11
CA PHE A 71 -0.85 -12.42 9.88
C PHE A 71 -0.03 -11.95 8.69
N ILE A 72 0.49 -10.72 8.73
CA ILE A 72 1.26 -10.15 7.64
C ILE A 72 2.74 -10.22 7.99
N GLU A 73 3.43 -11.05 7.23
CA GLU A 73 4.88 -11.12 7.21
C GLU A 73 5.42 -10.13 6.16
N LEU A 74 6.28 -9.23 6.62
CA LEU A 74 7.06 -8.33 5.78
C LEU A 74 8.53 -8.72 5.85
N ASP A 75 9.24 -8.59 4.73
CA ASP A 75 10.69 -8.63 4.73
C ASP A 75 11.22 -7.52 5.65
N GLU A 76 12.26 -7.81 6.46
CA GLU A 76 12.81 -6.84 7.43
C GLU A 76 13.21 -5.50 6.79
N ASP A 77 13.67 -5.53 5.53
CA ASP A 77 14.09 -4.32 4.81
C ASP A 77 12.93 -3.48 4.23
N LEU A 78 11.69 -3.94 4.38
CA LEU A 78 10.49 -3.19 4.01
C LEU A 78 9.82 -2.50 5.21
N ILE A 79 10.18 -2.85 6.44
CA ILE A 79 9.64 -2.23 7.64
C ILE A 79 10.16 -0.79 7.74
N ASP A 80 9.23 0.17 7.85
CA ASP A 80 9.50 1.62 7.89
C ASP A 80 10.33 2.13 6.71
N ALA A 81 10.32 1.41 5.59
CA ALA A 81 11.12 1.75 4.42
C ALA A 81 10.45 2.85 3.57
N ILE A 82 11.29 3.64 2.89
CA ILE A 82 10.87 4.54 1.82
C ILE A 82 11.40 4.00 0.50
N LEU A 83 10.49 3.68 -0.42
CA LEU A 83 10.80 3.19 -1.76
C LEU A 83 10.52 4.27 -2.81
N ILE A 84 11.29 4.26 -3.90
CA ILE A 84 10.94 4.98 -5.12
C ILE A 84 10.41 3.97 -6.12
N LEU A 85 9.08 3.91 -6.23
CA LEU A 85 8.35 2.97 -7.08
C LEU A 85 8.15 3.58 -8.47
N ASP A 86 8.23 2.75 -9.51
CA ASP A 86 7.89 3.20 -10.85
C ASP A 86 6.38 3.49 -10.99
N GLY A 87 6.03 4.30 -11.98
CA GLY A 87 4.66 4.78 -12.13
C GLY A 87 3.61 3.69 -12.40
N GLU A 88 3.97 2.63 -13.11
CA GLU A 88 3.00 1.58 -13.44
C GLU A 88 2.61 0.79 -12.19
N GLN A 89 3.61 0.33 -11.43
CA GLN A 89 3.34 -0.37 -10.17
C GLN A 89 2.74 0.56 -9.11
N ALA A 90 3.14 1.83 -9.06
CA ALA A 90 2.54 2.81 -8.16
C ALA A 90 1.04 2.97 -8.41
N MET A 91 0.62 3.11 -9.68
CA MET A 91 -0.81 3.21 -9.99
C MET A 91 -1.57 1.92 -9.68
N ALA A 92 -0.95 0.75 -9.87
CA ALA A 92 -1.55 -0.52 -9.46
C ALA A 92 -1.75 -0.59 -7.93
N ILE A 93 -0.75 -0.16 -7.15
CA ILE A 93 -0.86 -0.07 -5.68
C ILE A 93 -1.95 0.93 -5.27
N ALA A 94 -2.04 2.08 -5.92
CA ALA A 94 -3.09 3.08 -5.64
C ALA A 94 -4.50 2.51 -5.85
N ALA A 95 -4.71 1.72 -6.92
CA ALA A 95 -5.98 1.02 -7.15
C ALA A 95 -6.29 -0.01 -6.04
N ILE A 96 -5.28 -0.75 -5.58
CA ILE A 96 -5.42 -1.71 -4.48
C ILE A 96 -5.73 -0.99 -3.15
N MET A 97 -5.11 0.16 -2.90
CA MET A 97 -5.43 1.01 -1.74
C MET A 97 -6.88 1.47 -1.78
N GLN A 98 -7.35 1.94 -2.93
CA GLN A 98 -8.75 2.35 -3.12
C GLN A 98 -9.71 1.19 -2.84
N GLN A 99 -9.43 0.00 -3.38
CA GLN A 99 -10.22 -1.20 -3.14
C GLN A 99 -10.27 -1.54 -1.64
N GLY A 100 -9.12 -1.51 -0.96
CA GLY A 100 -9.06 -1.80 0.48
C GLY A 100 -9.87 -0.81 1.33
N VAL A 101 -9.86 0.48 0.96
CA VAL A 101 -10.71 1.49 1.62
C VAL A 101 -12.19 1.17 1.40
N GLN A 102 -12.60 0.86 0.17
CA GLN A 102 -13.99 0.54 -0.17
C GLN A 102 -14.49 -0.70 0.57
N ASP A 103 -13.70 -1.77 0.61
CA ASP A 103 -14.09 -3.01 1.28
C ASP A 103 -14.23 -2.83 2.79
N ARG A 104 -13.33 -2.06 3.43
CA ARG A 104 -13.46 -1.74 4.86
C ARG A 104 -14.67 -0.87 5.14
N ALA A 105 -14.92 0.15 4.32
CA ALA A 105 -16.10 1.00 4.46
C ALA A 105 -17.39 0.17 4.40
N ARG A 106 -17.52 -0.69 3.38
CA ARG A 106 -18.65 -1.62 3.26
C ARG A 106 -18.80 -2.52 4.48
N TRP A 107 -17.70 -3.12 4.94
CA TRP A 107 -17.74 -3.98 6.14
C TRP A 107 -18.21 -3.23 7.40
N HIS A 108 -17.78 -1.98 7.57
CA HIS A 108 -18.22 -1.15 8.69
C HIS A 108 -19.70 -0.75 8.59
N GLU A 109 -20.21 -0.48 7.39
CA GLU A 109 -21.63 -0.22 7.14
C GLU A 109 -22.47 -1.46 7.48
N GLU A 110 -22.09 -2.63 6.97
CA GLU A 110 -22.75 -3.92 7.28
C GLU A 110 -22.73 -4.23 8.78
N LEU A 111 -21.63 -3.91 9.46
CA LEU A 111 -21.50 -4.11 10.90
C LEU A 111 -22.48 -3.22 11.69
N ASN A 112 -22.68 -1.98 11.26
CA ASN A 112 -23.59 -1.03 11.90
C ASN A 112 -25.07 -1.45 11.73
N GLU A 113 -25.40 -2.07 10.60
CA GLU A 113 -26.77 -2.54 10.31
C GLU A 113 -27.11 -3.87 10.99
N ARG A 114 -26.10 -4.58 11.53
CA ARG A 114 -26.27 -5.94 12.05
C ARG A 114 -26.93 -5.95 13.43
N ASP A 115 -28.12 -6.55 13.51
CA ASP A 115 -28.79 -6.83 14.80
C ASP A 115 -28.25 -8.12 15.46
N PHE A 116 -27.19 -7.94 16.26
CA PHE A 116 -26.59 -9.02 17.05
C PHE A 116 -27.51 -9.57 18.14
N TYR A 117 -28.40 -8.73 18.69
CA TYR A 117 -29.29 -9.14 19.77
C TYR A 117 -30.37 -10.07 19.24
N PHE A 118 -31.08 -9.65 18.19
CA PHE A 118 -32.14 -10.45 17.60
C PHE A 118 -31.60 -11.78 17.07
N SER A 119 -30.45 -11.76 16.38
CA SER A 119 -29.83 -12.97 15.85
C SER A 119 -29.38 -13.97 16.93
N SER A 120 -29.02 -13.49 18.11
CA SER A 120 -28.55 -14.33 19.22
C SER A 120 -29.70 -14.84 20.11
N PHE A 121 -30.74 -14.03 20.30
CA PHE A 121 -31.74 -14.27 21.35
C PHE A 121 -33.17 -14.44 20.84
N TYR A 122 -33.48 -14.05 19.59
CA TYR A 122 -34.79 -14.30 19.01
C TYR A 122 -34.78 -15.58 18.19
N ARG A 123 -35.39 -16.64 18.72
CA ARG A 123 -35.75 -17.82 17.94
C ARG A 123 -37.15 -17.61 17.37
N PRO A 124 -37.34 -17.61 16.04
CA PRO A 124 -38.68 -17.62 15.46
C PRO A 124 -39.45 -18.78 16.08
N LYS A 125 -40.69 -18.54 16.55
CA LYS A 125 -41.56 -19.63 16.99
C LYS A 125 -41.65 -20.63 15.84
N GLU A 126 -41.20 -21.86 16.07
CA GLU A 126 -41.46 -22.97 15.16
C GLU A 126 -42.95 -22.95 14.84
N ARG A 127 -43.28 -22.94 13.55
CA ARG A 127 -44.65 -23.03 13.08
C ARG A 127 -45.27 -24.25 13.76
N ALA A 128 -46.22 -24.02 14.67
CA ALA A 128 -47.04 -25.09 15.19
C ALA A 128 -47.74 -25.75 13.99
N GLU A 129 -47.52 -27.05 13.83
CA GLU A 129 -48.16 -27.93 12.85
C GLU A 129 -49.69 -27.88 12.93
#